data_AF-A0A2U1LLP0-F1
#
_entry.id   AF-A0A2U1LLP0-F1
#
_cell.length_a   1.000
_cell.length_b   1.000
_cell.length_c   1.000
_cell.angle_alpha   90.00
_cell.angle_beta   90.00
_cell.angle_gamma   90.00
#
_symmetry.space_group_name_H-M   'P 1'
#
loop_
_entity.id
_entity.type
_entity.pdbx_description
1 polymer ?
#
loop_
_entity_poly.entity_id
_entity_poly.type
_entity_poly.pdbx_seq_one_letter_code
_entity_poly.pdbx_strand_id
1 'polypeptide(L)'
;MSSTPMIDELKEACGSNKFHNALRLFFLHDEADNEGLALVLIERCDELRASIGKKRQLLREGGIVEAPDNVVANANECLEESMYKDLQVLAAMTVLLDVVHEARTQKRRHVVTMEQFN
;
A
#
# COMPACT_ATOMS: atom_id res chain seq x y z
N MET A 1 2.82 -14.58 37.97
CA MET A 1 2.43 -13.40 37.19
C MET A 1 3.58 -13.10 36.25
N SER A 2 3.38 -13.14 34.93
CA SER A 2 4.42 -12.77 33.99
C SER A 2 4.57 -11.25 34.01
N SER A 3 5.71 -10.73 34.46
CA SER A 3 6.00 -9.30 34.39
C SER A 3 5.95 -8.84 32.93
N THR A 4 5.28 -7.73 32.66
CA THR A 4 5.26 -7.07 31.36
C THR A 4 6.06 -5.77 31.47
N PRO A 5 7.41 -5.87 31.49
CA PRO A 5 8.28 -4.74 31.85
C PRO A 5 8.01 -3.50 31.01
N MET A 6 7.76 -3.65 29.71
CA MET A 6 7.45 -2.53 28.82
C MET A 6 6.11 -1.84 29.15
N ILE A 7 5.10 -2.61 29.58
CA ILE A 7 3.80 -2.05 30.00
C ILE A 7 3.95 -1.35 31.35
N ASP A 8 4.70 -1.98 32.27
CA ASP A 8 4.94 -1.44 33.61
C ASP A 8 5.75 -0.15 33.53
N GLU A 9 6.80 -0.11 32.70
CA GLU A 9 7.57 1.09 32.36
C GLU A 9 6.70 2.19 31.74
N LEU A 10 5.83 1.86 30.77
CA LEU A 10 4.94 2.85 30.16
C LEU A 10 3.94 3.43 31.18
N LYS A 11 3.38 2.58 32.05
CA LYS A 11 2.45 2.99 33.11
C LYS A 11 3.13 3.88 34.14
N GLU A 12 4.38 3.57 34.50
CA GLU A 12 5.18 4.36 35.42
C GLU A 12 5.54 5.72 34.81
N ALA A 13 5.99 5.74 33.55
CA ALA A 13 6.37 6.96 32.84
C ALA A 13 5.19 7.91 32.59
N CYS A 14 4.00 7.38 32.28
CA CYS A 14 2.81 8.20 31.99
C CYS A 14 1.96 8.51 33.23
N GLY A 15 2.14 7.74 34.32
CA GLY A 15 1.15 7.59 35.38
C GLY A 15 -0.02 6.71 34.92
N SER A 16 -0.49 5.79 35.77
CA SER A 16 -1.51 4.79 35.39
C SER A 16 -2.79 5.39 34.77
N ASN A 17 -3.23 6.57 35.24
CA ASN A 17 -4.41 7.27 34.69
C ASN A 17 -4.21 7.89 33.30
N LYS A 18 -2.98 7.90 32.74
CA LYS A 18 -2.69 8.42 31.39
C LYS A 18 -2.17 7.36 30.44
N PHE A 19 -2.06 6.11 30.89
CA PHE A 19 -1.59 4.99 30.05
C PHE A 19 -2.45 4.83 28.77
N HIS A 20 -3.76 5.00 28.87
CA HIS A 20 -4.66 4.97 27.71
C HIS A 20 -4.37 6.08 26.69
N ASN A 21 -3.95 7.27 27.14
CA ASN A 21 -3.55 8.35 26.25
C ASN A 21 -2.25 8.06 25.50
N ALA A 22 -1.28 7.42 26.15
CA ALA A 22 -0.05 7.00 25.48
C ALA A 22 -0.33 5.96 24.38
N LEU A 23 -1.15 4.95 24.67
CA LEU A 23 -1.58 3.96 23.68
C LEU A 23 -2.40 4.60 22.54
N ARG A 24 -3.28 5.56 22.86
CA ARG A 24 -4.04 6.31 21.86
C ARG A 24 -3.12 7.01 20.87
N LEU A 25 -2.09 7.73 21.36
CA LEU A 25 -1.12 8.40 20.50
C LEU A 25 -0.34 7.41 19.64
N PHE A 26 0.03 6.25 20.19
CA PHE A 26 0.69 5.19 19.44
C PHE A 26 -0.19 4.69 18.27
N PHE A 27 -1.46 4.37 18.53
CA PHE A 27 -2.38 3.95 17.48
C PHE A 27 -2.69 5.05 16.47
N LEU A 28 -2.73 6.32 16.89
CA LEU A 28 -2.93 7.45 15.99
C LEU A 28 -1.73 7.61 15.04
N HIS A 29 -0.51 7.40 15.52
CA HIS A 29 0.67 7.41 14.67
C HIS A 29 0.65 6.26 13.67
N ASP A 30 0.36 5.03 14.13
CA ASP A 30 0.20 3.87 13.24
C ASP A 30 -0.90 4.07 12.18
N GLU A 31 -2.02 4.73 12.54
CA GLU A 31 -3.10 5.07 11.61
C GLU A 31 -2.59 6.03 10.51
N ALA A 32 -1.86 7.07 10.90
CA ALA A 32 -1.30 8.06 9.98
C ALA A 32 -0.25 7.44 9.05
N ASP A 33 0.60 6.54 9.56
CA ASP A 33 1.59 5.84 8.75
C ASP A 33 0.94 4.94 7.69
N ASN A 34 -0.12 4.23 8.05
CA ASN A 34 -0.90 3.44 7.09
C ASN A 34 -1.58 4.32 6.04
N GLU A 35 -2.08 5.50 6.42
CA GLU A 35 -2.66 6.47 5.49
C GLU A 35 -1.59 7.02 4.52
N GLY A 36 -0.40 7.34 5.00
CA GLY A 36 0.73 7.74 4.17
C GLY A 36 1.15 6.63 3.18
N LEU A 37 1.25 5.39 3.65
CA LEU A 37 1.56 4.25 2.79
C LEU A 37 0.49 4.03 1.71
N ALA A 38 -0.79 4.16 2.05
CA ALA A 38 -1.89 4.04 1.09
C ALA A 38 -1.79 5.08 -0.03
N LEU A 39 -1.47 6.34 0.31
CA LEU A 39 -1.30 7.41 -0.68
C LEU A 39 -0.17 7.09 -1.67
N VAL A 40 0.98 6.64 -1.17
CA VAL A 40 2.11 6.24 -2.03
C VAL A 40 1.73 5.08 -2.94
N LEU A 41 1.03 4.07 -2.42
CA LEU A 41 0.61 2.93 -3.22
C LEU A 41 -0.42 3.31 -4.29
N ILE A 42 -1.35 4.23 -4.00
CA ILE A 42 -2.31 4.75 -4.98
C ILE A 42 -1.56 5.46 -6.13
N GLU A 43 -0.64 6.36 -5.80
CA GLU A 43 0.16 7.08 -6.79
C GLU A 43 0.94 6.11 -7.69
N ARG A 44 1.60 5.10 -7.10
CA ARG A 44 2.31 4.06 -7.87
C ARG A 44 1.38 3.23 -8.75
N CYS A 45 0.18 2.91 -8.28
CA CYS A 45 -0.81 2.21 -9.11
C CYS A 45 -1.23 3.05 -10.32
N ASP A 46 -1.40 4.37 -10.16
CA ASP A 46 -1.78 5.26 -11.24
C ASP A 46 -0.67 5.42 -12.28
N GLU A 47 0.58 5.57 -11.85
CA GLU A 47 1.76 5.56 -12.73
C GLU A 47 1.84 4.26 -13.54
N LEU A 48 1.62 3.12 -12.89
CA LEU A 48 1.69 1.81 -13.53
C LEU A 48 0.55 1.59 -14.53
N ARG A 49 -0.67 2.03 -14.20
CA ARG A 49 -1.81 2.05 -15.14
C ARG A 49 -1.52 2.90 -16.37
N ALA A 50 -0.90 4.07 -16.19
CA ALA A 50 -0.51 4.93 -17.29
C ALA A 50 0.57 4.28 -18.17
N SER A 51 1.57 3.62 -17.58
CA SER A 51 2.59 2.84 -18.29
C SER A 51 1.97 1.72 -19.13
N ILE A 52 1.11 0.91 -18.52
CA ILE A 52 0.37 -0.17 -19.20
C ILE A 52 -0.46 0.39 -20.36
N GLY A 53 -1.13 1.53 -20.16
CA GLY A 53 -1.90 2.21 -21.20
C GLY A 53 -1.06 2.58 -22.41
N LYS A 54 0.15 3.13 -22.19
CA LYS A 54 1.12 3.46 -23.24
C LYS A 54 1.60 2.21 -23.97
N LYS A 55 1.99 1.14 -23.26
CA LYS A 55 2.41 -0.14 -23.87
C LYS A 55 1.31 -0.74 -24.74
N ARG A 56 0.06 -0.72 -24.26
CA ARG A 56 -1.10 -1.20 -25.04
C ARG A 56 -1.35 -0.35 -26.29
N GLN A 57 -1.09 0.96 -26.24
CA GLN A 57 -1.17 1.81 -27.42
C GLN A 57 -0.09 1.45 -28.44
N LEU A 58 1.16 1.30 -28.01
CA LEU A 58 2.28 0.90 -28.87
C LEU A 58 2.03 -0.46 -29.55
N LEU A 59 1.49 -1.45 -28.82
CA LEU A 59 1.12 -2.75 -29.40
C LEU A 59 0.03 -2.63 -30.49
N ARG A 60 -0.98 -1.76 -30.27
CA ARG A 60 -2.00 -1.52 -31.30
C ARG A 60 -1.42 -0.85 -32.54
N GLU A 61 -0.54 0.13 -32.37
CA GLU A 61 0.13 0.83 -33.49
C GLU A 61 1.09 -0.11 -34.23
N GLY A 62 1.88 -0.91 -33.52
CA GLY A 62 2.78 -1.90 -34.10
C GLY A 62 2.07 -3.05 -34.80
N GLY A 63 0.86 -3.43 -34.36
CA GLY A 63 0.02 -4.44 -35.02
C GLY A 63 -0.68 -3.94 -36.30
N ILE A 64 -0.83 -2.62 -36.48
CA ILE A 64 -1.32 -2.02 -37.73
C ILE A 64 -0.24 -2.08 -38.82
N VAL A 65 1.04 -2.11 -38.43
CA VAL A 65 2.14 -2.29 -39.36
C VAL A 65 2.26 -3.79 -39.66
N GLU A 66 1.72 -4.24 -40.79
CA GLU A 66 2.05 -5.56 -41.36
C GLU A 66 3.54 -5.57 -41.77
N ALA A 67 4.44 -5.66 -40.80
CA ALA A 67 5.87 -5.66 -41.04
C ALA A 67 6.38 -7.10 -41.22
N PRO A 68 7.07 -7.41 -42.33
CA PRO A 68 7.91 -8.61 -42.46
C PRO A 68 9.17 -8.54 -41.56
N ASP A 69 9.27 -7.52 -40.71
CA ASP A 69 10.48 -7.11 -40.03
C ASP A 69 10.56 -7.74 -38.64
N ASN A 70 11.54 -8.61 -38.44
CA ASN A 70 11.76 -9.35 -37.20
C ASN A 70 11.96 -8.42 -35.98
N VAL A 71 12.38 -7.18 -36.20
CA VAL A 71 12.57 -6.17 -35.16
C VAL A 71 11.25 -5.75 -34.54
N VAL A 72 10.20 -5.55 -35.35
CA VAL A 72 8.88 -5.13 -34.85
C VAL A 72 8.21 -6.28 -34.10
N ALA A 73 8.35 -7.51 -34.60
CA ALA A 73 7.84 -8.70 -33.92
C ALA A 73 8.50 -8.92 -32.54
N ASN A 74 9.84 -8.84 -32.47
CA ASN A 74 10.57 -8.98 -31.21
C ASN A 74 10.24 -7.83 -30.22
N ALA A 75 10.07 -6.60 -30.71
CA ALA A 75 9.70 -5.47 -29.88
C ALA A 75 8.29 -5.65 -29.28
N ASN A 76 7.33 -6.18 -30.05
CA ASN A 76 5.99 -6.48 -29.57
C ASN A 76 6.01 -7.57 -28.49
N GLU A 77 6.77 -8.64 -28.68
CA GLU A 77 6.92 -9.71 -27.66
C GLU A 77 7.47 -9.14 -26.35
N CYS A 78 8.56 -8.35 -26.39
CA CYS A 78 9.10 -7.69 -25.21
C CYS A 78 8.10 -6.74 -24.53
N LEU A 79 7.29 -6.00 -25.32
CA LEU A 79 6.26 -5.12 -24.79
C LEU A 79 5.13 -5.91 -24.10
N GLU A 80 4.71 -7.04 -24.67
CA GLU A 80 3.70 -7.93 -24.10
C GLU A 80 4.18 -8.56 -22.78
N GLU A 81 5.38 -9.11 -22.77
CA GLU A 81 5.99 -9.69 -21.56
C GLU A 81 6.12 -8.63 -20.45
N SER A 82 6.61 -7.44 -20.80
CA SER A 82 6.75 -6.33 -19.87
C SER A 82 5.40 -5.85 -19.34
N MET A 83 4.39 -5.74 -20.20
CA MET A 83 3.02 -5.36 -19.80
C MET A 83 2.39 -6.43 -18.89
N TYR A 84 2.62 -7.71 -19.16
CA TYR A 84 2.15 -8.80 -18.30
C TYR A 84 2.75 -8.70 -16.90
N LYS A 85 4.05 -8.40 -16.79
CA LYS A 85 4.70 -8.17 -15.49
C LYS A 85 4.16 -6.93 -14.77
N ASP A 86 3.95 -5.83 -15.48
CA ASP A 86 3.34 -4.63 -14.89
C ASP A 86 1.93 -4.93 -14.36
N LEU A 87 1.12 -5.72 -15.06
CA LEU A 87 -0.21 -6.14 -14.60
C LEU A 87 -0.12 -7.00 -13.32
N GLN A 88 0.85 -7.90 -13.24
CA GLN A 88 1.09 -8.70 -12.03
C GLN A 88 1.47 -7.82 -10.83
N VAL A 89 2.35 -6.83 -11.03
CA VAL A 89 2.73 -5.87 -10.00
C VAL A 89 1.53 -5.03 -9.57
N LEU A 90 0.72 -4.53 -10.52
CA LEU A 90 -0.48 -3.75 -10.21
C LEU A 90 -1.48 -4.55 -9.38
N ALA A 91 -1.69 -5.83 -9.71
CA ALA A 91 -2.56 -6.71 -8.94
C ALA A 91 -2.06 -6.89 -7.50
N ALA A 92 -0.76 -7.13 -7.32
CA ALA A 92 -0.15 -7.26 -5.99
C ALA A 92 -0.27 -5.97 -5.17
N MET A 93 -0.04 -4.80 -5.78
CA MET A 93 -0.21 -3.50 -5.12
C MET A 93 -1.66 -3.23 -4.73
N THR A 94 -2.62 -3.66 -5.55
CA THR A 94 -4.05 -3.53 -5.24
C THR A 94 -4.42 -4.37 -4.01
N VAL A 95 -3.94 -5.61 -3.93
CA VAL A 95 -4.14 -6.45 -2.73
C VAL A 95 -3.47 -5.83 -1.50
N LEU A 96 -2.28 -5.27 -1.65
CA LEU A 96 -1.59 -4.59 -0.55
C LEU A 96 -2.37 -3.35 -0.07
N LEU A 97 -2.95 -2.57 -0.98
CA LEU A 97 -3.82 -1.44 -0.64
C LEU A 97 -5.00 -1.87 0.23
N ASP A 98 -5.65 -2.98 -0.09
CA ASP A 98 -6.75 -3.52 0.72
C ASP A 98 -6.30 -3.84 2.15
N VAL A 99 -5.13 -4.49 2.29
CA VAL A 99 -4.53 -4.82 3.59
C VAL A 99 -4.19 -3.55 4.39
N VAL A 100 -3.62 -2.53 3.73
CA VAL A 100 -3.29 -1.25 4.37
C VAL A 100 -4.55 -0.51 4.81
N HIS A 101 -5.62 -0.53 4.01
CA HIS A 101 -6.91 0.05 4.39
C HIS A 101 -7.55 -0.66 5.58
N GLU A 102 -7.46 -2.00 5.63
CA GLU A 102 -7.94 -2.77 6.78
C GLU A 102 -7.12 -2.45 8.04
N ALA A 103 -5.79 -2.38 7.92
CA ALA A 103 -4.90 -2.00 9.00
C ALA A 103 -5.24 -0.62 9.54
N ARG A 104 -5.39 0.39 8.66
CA ARG A 104 -5.83 1.74 9.05
C ARG A 104 -7.17 1.71 9.80
N THR A 105 -8.16 0.97 9.28
CA THR A 105 -9.48 0.84 9.92
C THR A 105 -9.37 0.20 11.30
N GLN A 106 -8.50 -0.79 11.46
CA GLN A 106 -8.21 -1.41 12.75
C GLN A 106 -7.56 -0.43 13.74
N LYS A 107 -6.55 0.35 13.31
CA LYS A 107 -5.91 1.37 14.15
C LYS A 107 -6.90 2.46 14.58
N ARG A 108 -7.74 2.94 13.65
CA ARG A 108 -8.80 3.91 13.96
C ARG A 108 -9.78 3.39 15.03
N ARG A 109 -10.18 2.11 14.94
CA ARG A 109 -11.00 1.47 15.98
C ARG A 109 -10.29 1.48 17.33
N HIS A 110 -8.99 1.21 17.38
CA HIS A 110 -8.23 1.25 18.63
C HIS A 110 -8.11 2.66 19.22
N VAL A 111 -7.92 3.69 18.38
CA VAL A 111 -7.94 5.10 18.82
C VAL A 111 -9.27 5.42 19.51
N VAL A 112 -10.40 5.10 18.86
CA VAL A 112 -11.74 5.33 19.42
C VAL A 112 -11.95 4.56 20.73
N THR A 113 -11.50 3.31 20.80
CA THR A 113 -11.56 2.54 22.06
C THR A 113 -10.78 3.21 23.17
N MET A 114 -9.58 3.74 22.90
CA MET A 114 -8.78 4.42 23.94
C MET A 114 -9.41 5.77 24.38
N GLU A 115 -10.16 6.45 23.52
CA GLU A 115 -10.88 7.68 23.87
C GLU A 115 -12.02 7.45 24.87
N GLN A 116 -12.56 6.24 24.95
CA GLN A 116 -13.63 5.89 25.92
C GLN A 116 -13.12 5.75 27.36
N PHE A 117 -11.80 5.67 27.55
CA PHE A 117 -11.14 5.55 28.87
C PHE A 117 -10.59 6.88 29.40
N ASN A 118 -10.88 7.99 28.72
CA ASN A 118 -10.46 9.34 29.11
C ASN A 118 -11.41 10.01 30.10
#